data_AF-A0A970W444-F1
#
_entry.id   AF-A0A970W444-F1
#
_cell.length_a   1.000
_cell.length_b   1.000
_cell.length_c   1.000
_cell.angle_alpha   90.00
_cell.angle_beta   90.00
_cell.angle_gamma   90.00
#
_symmetry.space_group_name_H-M   'P 1'
#
loop_
_entity.id
_entity.type
_entity.pdbx_description
1 polymer ?
#
loop_
_entity_poly.entity_id
_entity_poly.type
_entity_poly.pdbx_seq_one_letter_code
_entity_poly.pdbx_strand_id
1 'polypeptide(L)'
;MTTQDAGEVISIHDLVPDERNARRHSERGVGLIADGMGKVGAARSIVIDEAGRILAGNATVQAAARAGISRLLVVDADGRTLVAVRRRGLDEPSKRALAYYDNRTGELSDWDPEQIASDAAQGLPAIHAIFTDAELMQLMGQAEVAGAGLGTESRAAYAFLDAMDAGEVERAAPAAPRRGYPLAIVLDHDEYATWVAAKEEIGVKDDKQALLALLRMV
;
A
#
# COMPACT_ATOMS: atom_id res chain seq x y z
N MET A 1 6.81 41.57 -6.65
CA MET A 1 6.43 40.17 -6.38
C MET A 1 5.93 39.60 -7.70
N THR A 2 6.83 39.04 -8.48
CA THR A 2 6.49 38.38 -9.75
C THR A 2 5.71 37.12 -9.43
N THR A 3 4.50 37.02 -9.97
CA THR A 3 3.70 35.80 -10.00
C THR A 3 4.45 34.74 -10.79
N GLN A 4 5.06 33.79 -10.10
CA GLN A 4 5.71 32.64 -10.73
C GLN A 4 5.20 31.39 -9.99
N ASP A 5 4.72 30.44 -10.79
CA ASP A 5 4.47 29.02 -10.45
C ASP A 5 3.15 28.67 -9.74
N ALA A 6 2.02 28.97 -10.37
CA ALA A 6 0.85 28.10 -10.20
C ALA A 6 1.14 26.82 -10.99
N GLY A 7 1.18 25.66 -10.32
CA GLY A 7 1.50 24.37 -10.94
C GLY A 7 0.66 24.07 -12.19
N GLU A 8 1.20 23.25 -13.09
CA GLU A 8 0.54 22.86 -14.34
C GLU A 8 -0.63 21.91 -14.05
N VAL A 9 -1.76 22.07 -14.76
CA VAL A 9 -2.89 21.14 -14.67
C VAL A 9 -2.95 20.29 -15.93
N ILE A 10 -2.72 18.99 -15.78
CA ILE A 10 -2.75 18.00 -16.86
C ILE A 10 -3.82 16.93 -16.62
N SER A 11 -4.02 16.03 -17.60
CA SER A 11 -4.85 14.85 -17.44
C SER A 11 -4.03 13.68 -16.87
N ILE A 12 -4.62 12.86 -16.01
CA ILE A 12 -4.00 11.58 -15.59
C ILE A 12 -3.73 10.64 -16.78
N HIS A 13 -4.43 10.84 -17.90
CA HIS A 13 -4.25 10.06 -19.12
C HIS A 13 -2.98 10.45 -19.88
N ASP A 14 -2.37 11.58 -19.54
CA ASP A 14 -1.10 12.04 -20.12
C ASP A 14 0.10 11.42 -19.39
N LEU A 15 -0.12 10.73 -18.26
CA LEU A 15 0.93 10.06 -17.50
C LEU A 15 1.33 8.72 -18.12
N VAL A 16 2.60 8.37 -17.96
CA VAL A 16 3.16 7.09 -18.37
C VAL A 16 3.23 6.15 -17.15
N PRO A 17 2.58 4.97 -17.18
CA PRO A 17 2.73 3.98 -16.12
C PRO A 17 4.18 3.51 -15.97
N ASP A 18 4.58 3.17 -14.75
CA ASP A 18 5.88 2.52 -14.53
C ASP A 18 5.81 1.03 -14.87
N GLU A 19 6.44 0.66 -16.00
CA GLU A 19 6.54 -0.72 -16.48
C GLU A 19 7.37 -1.62 -15.56
N ARG A 20 8.16 -1.04 -14.66
CA ARG A 20 9.03 -1.75 -13.70
C ARG A 20 8.60 -1.52 -12.25
N ASN A 21 7.31 -1.23 -12.04
CA ASN A 21 6.79 -0.97 -10.71
C ASN A 21 6.94 -2.21 -9.80
N ALA A 22 7.83 -2.10 -8.81
CA ALA A 22 8.09 -3.15 -7.83
C ALA A 22 6.94 -3.34 -6.81
N ARG A 23 5.83 -2.60 -6.90
CA ARG A 23 4.65 -2.76 -6.04
C ARG A 23 3.50 -3.42 -6.78
N ARG A 24 3.01 -4.53 -6.23
CA ARG A 24 1.74 -5.15 -6.62
C ARG A 24 0.59 -4.56 -5.82
N HIS A 25 -0.51 -4.34 -6.51
CA HIS A 25 -1.73 -3.81 -5.91
C HIS A 25 -2.89 -4.75 -6.20
N SER A 26 -3.55 -5.21 -5.13
CA SER A 26 -4.76 -6.02 -5.26
C SER A 26 -5.95 -5.17 -5.68
N GLU A 27 -6.93 -5.77 -6.35
CA GLU A 27 -8.23 -5.11 -6.66
C GLU A 27 -8.88 -4.52 -5.40
N ARG A 28 -8.76 -5.21 -4.27
CA ARG A 28 -9.22 -4.71 -2.97
C ARG A 28 -8.47 -3.45 -2.55
N GLY A 29 -7.16 -3.41 -2.72
CA GLY A 29 -6.32 -2.25 -2.40
C GLY A 29 -6.69 -1.04 -3.26
N VAL A 30 -6.75 -1.22 -4.58
CA VAL A 30 -7.14 -0.16 -5.52
C VAL A 30 -8.57 0.31 -5.27
N GLY A 31 -9.50 -0.61 -5.02
CA GLY A 31 -10.89 -0.28 -4.68
C GLY A 31 -11.01 0.51 -3.38
N LEU A 32 -10.21 0.21 -2.37
CA LEU A 32 -10.20 0.97 -1.12
C LEU A 32 -9.68 2.41 -1.33
N ILE A 33 -8.68 2.60 -2.18
CA ILE A 33 -8.20 3.95 -2.54
C ILE A 33 -9.32 4.71 -3.25
N ALA A 34 -10.00 4.09 -4.22
CA ALA A 34 -11.09 4.73 -4.97
C ALA A 34 -12.28 5.10 -4.06
N ASP A 35 -12.67 4.22 -3.13
CA ASP A 35 -13.69 4.50 -2.11
C ASP A 35 -13.28 5.69 -1.22
N GLY A 36 -12.02 5.70 -0.76
CA GLY A 36 -11.46 6.82 -0.03
C GLY A 36 -11.54 8.13 -0.82
N MET A 37 -11.17 8.12 -2.10
CA MET A 37 -11.29 9.29 -2.98
C MET A 37 -12.73 9.76 -3.13
N GLY A 38 -13.71 8.85 -3.22
CA GLY A 38 -15.12 9.22 -3.26
C GLY A 38 -15.62 9.91 -1.99
N LYS A 39 -15.09 9.52 -0.82
CA LYS A 39 -15.53 10.04 0.50
C LYS A 39 -14.77 11.27 0.97
N VAL A 40 -13.45 11.28 0.83
CA VAL A 40 -12.55 12.33 1.35
C VAL A 40 -11.78 13.08 0.26
N GLY A 41 -11.99 12.73 -1.01
CA GLY A 41 -11.28 13.30 -2.16
C GLY A 41 -9.84 12.76 -2.28
N ALA A 42 -9.13 13.21 -3.32
CA ALA A 42 -7.71 12.88 -3.51
C ALA A 42 -6.85 13.41 -2.35
N ALA A 43 -6.26 12.50 -1.58
CA ALA A 43 -5.53 12.82 -0.35
C ALA A 43 -4.01 12.75 -0.52
N ARG A 44 -3.51 11.63 -1.08
CA ARG A 44 -2.09 11.38 -1.31
C ARG A 44 -1.68 11.88 -2.70
N SER A 45 -0.57 12.60 -2.78
CA SER A 45 0.06 12.99 -4.03
C SER A 45 0.80 11.81 -4.68
N ILE A 46 1.19 11.98 -5.94
CA ILE A 46 2.03 11.04 -6.69
C ILE A 46 3.37 11.71 -7.01
N VAL A 47 4.35 10.93 -7.42
CA VAL A 47 5.65 11.43 -7.91
C VAL A 47 5.79 11.00 -9.37
N ILE A 48 6.13 11.94 -10.24
CA ILE A 48 6.39 11.72 -11.66
C ILE A 48 7.77 12.24 -12.04
N ASP A 49 8.36 11.70 -13.11
CA ASP A 49 9.56 12.25 -13.74
C ASP A 49 9.22 13.33 -14.79
N GLU A 50 10.25 13.91 -15.41
CA GLU A 50 10.14 14.94 -16.44
C GLU A 50 9.40 14.49 -17.71
N ALA A 51 9.26 13.18 -17.92
CA ALA A 51 8.53 12.59 -19.05
C ALA A 51 7.11 12.14 -18.64
N GLY A 52 6.68 12.45 -17.41
CA GLY A 52 5.37 12.06 -16.89
C GLY A 52 5.28 10.60 -16.45
N ARG A 53 6.41 9.89 -16.28
CA ARG A 53 6.40 8.52 -15.76
C ARG A 53 6.11 8.52 -14.27
N ILE A 54 5.19 7.65 -13.83
CA ILE A 54 4.79 7.55 -12.43
C ILE A 54 5.83 6.77 -11.62
N LEU A 55 6.70 7.48 -10.90
CA LEU A 55 7.71 6.89 -10.01
C LEU A 55 7.10 6.37 -8.70
N ALA A 56 6.05 7.03 -8.21
CA ALA A 56 5.34 6.61 -7.00
C ALA A 56 3.84 6.96 -7.10
N GLY A 57 2.99 6.03 -6.66
CA GLY A 57 1.54 6.23 -6.64
C GLY A 57 0.79 5.63 -7.84
N ASN A 58 1.32 4.58 -8.48
CA ASN A 58 0.65 3.86 -9.56
C ASN A 58 -0.80 3.45 -9.22
N ALA A 59 -1.03 2.83 -8.04
CA ALA A 59 -2.39 2.53 -7.58
C ALA A 59 -3.27 3.76 -7.35
N THR A 60 -2.69 4.88 -6.94
CA THR A 60 -3.41 6.15 -6.75
C THR A 60 -3.94 6.65 -8.08
N VAL A 61 -3.15 6.61 -9.15
CA VAL A 61 -3.59 7.02 -10.50
C VAL A 61 -4.69 6.09 -11.03
N GLN A 62 -4.52 4.78 -10.87
CA GLN A 62 -5.56 3.80 -11.25
C GLN A 62 -6.87 4.03 -10.48
N ALA A 63 -6.79 4.26 -9.17
CA ALA A 63 -7.95 4.55 -8.34
C ALA A 63 -8.61 5.89 -8.67
N ALA A 64 -7.82 6.93 -8.98
CA ALA A 64 -8.33 8.23 -9.41
C ALA A 64 -9.16 8.10 -10.70
N ALA A 65 -8.66 7.34 -11.68
CA ALA A 65 -9.42 7.03 -12.90
C ALA A 65 -10.74 6.33 -12.57
N ARG A 66 -10.72 5.31 -11.69
CA ARG A 66 -11.94 4.60 -11.23
C ARG A 66 -12.92 5.52 -10.49
N ALA A 67 -12.42 6.51 -9.77
CA ALA A 67 -13.22 7.50 -9.04
C ALA A 67 -13.68 8.67 -9.93
N GLY A 68 -13.36 8.67 -11.23
CA GLY A 68 -13.73 9.74 -12.17
C GLY A 68 -12.90 11.04 -12.00
N ILE A 69 -11.79 10.97 -11.26
CA ILE A 69 -10.88 12.11 -11.08
C ILE A 69 -9.82 12.05 -12.18
N SER A 70 -9.93 12.94 -13.16
CA SER A 70 -9.00 12.97 -14.30
C SER A 70 -7.98 14.11 -14.26
N ARG A 71 -8.19 15.13 -13.43
CA ARG A 71 -7.31 16.31 -13.35
C ARG A 71 -6.18 16.08 -12.34
N LEU A 72 -4.95 16.35 -12.77
CA LEU A 72 -3.75 16.34 -11.94
C LEU A 72 -3.18 17.76 -11.87
N LEU A 73 -2.79 18.20 -10.67
CA LEU A 73 -1.96 19.40 -10.50
C LEU A 73 -0.51 18.95 -10.33
N VAL A 74 0.36 19.31 -11.26
CA VAL A 74 1.79 19.08 -11.25
C VAL A 74 2.48 20.29 -10.63
N VAL A 75 3.34 20.04 -9.66
CA VAL A 75 4.17 21.07 -9.02
C VAL A 75 5.60 20.59 -9.10
N ASP A 76 6.44 21.31 -9.82
CA ASP A 76 7.86 21.03 -9.87
C ASP A 76 8.50 21.34 -8.51
N ALA A 77 9.26 20.38 -8.00
CA ALA A 77 9.98 20.52 -6.74
C ALA A 77 11.37 19.89 -6.88
N ASP A 78 12.37 20.51 -6.26
CA ASP A 78 13.68 19.90 -6.15
C ASP A 78 13.69 18.78 -5.09
N GLY A 79 14.74 17.95 -5.09
CA GLY A 79 14.91 16.89 -4.08
C GLY A 79 15.26 17.39 -2.67
N ARG A 80 15.23 18.70 -2.42
CA ARG A 80 15.57 19.32 -1.12
C ARG A 80 14.40 20.04 -0.46
N THR A 81 13.27 20.13 -1.16
CA THR A 81 12.08 20.84 -0.71
C THR A 81 10.96 19.84 -0.43
N LEU A 82 10.48 19.81 0.82
CA LEU A 82 9.33 18.99 1.19
C LEU A 82 8.02 19.66 0.74
N VAL A 83 7.27 18.99 -0.12
CA VAL A 83 5.97 19.47 -0.60
C VAL A 83 4.84 19.05 0.36
N ALA A 84 4.01 20.01 0.75
CA ALA A 84 2.84 19.78 1.60
C ALA A 84 1.54 20.17 0.87
N VAL A 85 0.63 19.22 0.69
CA VAL A 85 -0.69 19.47 0.10
C VAL A 85 -1.69 19.84 1.19
N ARG A 86 -2.20 21.08 1.14
CA ARG A 86 -3.21 21.56 2.09
C ARG A 86 -4.63 21.34 1.55
N ARG A 87 -5.32 20.33 2.08
CA ARG A 87 -6.77 20.16 1.85
C ARG A 87 -7.58 21.04 2.81
N ARG A 88 -8.50 21.83 2.27
CA ARG A 88 -9.46 22.65 3.03
C ARG A 88 -10.88 22.08 2.85
N GLY A 89 -11.77 22.37 3.79
CA GLY A 89 -13.19 22.03 3.67
C GLY A 89 -13.58 20.61 4.07
N LEU A 90 -12.68 19.81 4.64
CA LEU A 90 -13.04 18.55 5.29
C LEU A 90 -13.58 18.82 6.70
N ASP A 91 -14.63 18.09 7.09
CA ASP A 91 -15.09 18.02 8.48
C ASP A 91 -14.16 17.13 9.33
N GLU A 92 -14.30 17.17 10.66
CA GLU A 92 -13.43 16.41 11.57
C GLU A 92 -13.49 14.88 11.35
N PRO A 93 -14.67 14.26 11.15
CA PRO A 93 -14.73 12.84 10.80
C PRO A 93 -13.98 12.50 9.52
N SER A 94 -14.13 13.29 8.45
CA SER A 94 -13.45 13.06 7.17
C SER A 94 -11.94 13.23 7.28
N LYS A 95 -11.45 14.18 8.10
CA LYS A 95 -10.01 14.33 8.37
C LYS A 95 -9.43 13.06 9.00
N ARG A 96 -10.13 12.48 9.98
CA ARG A 96 -9.72 11.22 10.62
C ARG A 96 -9.80 10.06 9.64
N ALA A 97 -10.91 9.94 8.90
CA ALA A 97 -11.09 8.89 7.91
C ALA A 97 -10.00 8.91 6.83
N LEU A 98 -9.63 10.10 6.35
CA LEU A 98 -8.55 10.27 5.37
C LEU A 98 -7.24 9.64 5.85
N ALA A 99 -6.85 9.86 7.11
CA ALA A 99 -5.66 9.26 7.68
C ALA A 99 -5.73 7.71 7.71
N TYR A 100 -6.91 7.15 8.00
CA TYR A 100 -7.11 5.69 7.96
C TYR A 100 -7.04 5.12 6.55
N TYR A 101 -7.67 5.77 5.56
CA TYR A 101 -7.57 5.36 4.17
C TYR A 101 -6.12 5.39 3.68
N ASP A 102 -5.38 6.45 4.00
CA ASP A 102 -3.99 6.65 3.57
C ASP A 102 -3.04 5.57 4.13
N ASN A 103 -3.19 5.24 5.41
CA ASN A 103 -2.38 4.23 6.08
C ASN A 103 -2.76 2.82 5.63
N ARG A 104 -4.07 2.50 5.62
CA ARG A 104 -4.55 1.14 5.36
C ARG A 104 -4.30 0.70 3.92
N THR A 105 -4.38 1.62 2.96
CA THR A 105 -4.12 1.30 1.55
C THR A 105 -2.65 0.95 1.30
N GLY A 106 -1.73 1.55 2.05
CA GLY A 106 -0.31 1.18 2.04
C GLY A 106 -0.08 -0.26 2.50
N GLU A 107 -0.77 -0.68 3.57
CA GLU A 107 -0.68 -2.05 4.12
C GLU A 107 -1.28 -3.14 3.23
N LEU A 108 -2.15 -2.77 2.29
CA LEU A 108 -2.80 -3.71 1.35
C LEU A 108 -2.02 -3.91 0.05
N SER A 109 -0.85 -3.28 -0.05
CA SER A 109 0.04 -3.42 -1.20
C SER A 109 1.18 -4.38 -0.85
N ASP A 110 1.64 -5.14 -1.84
CA ASP A 110 2.71 -6.12 -1.68
C ASP A 110 3.87 -5.81 -2.65
N TRP A 111 5.04 -6.37 -2.36
CA TRP A 111 6.20 -6.25 -3.25
C TRP A 111 6.05 -7.24 -4.40
N ASP A 112 6.57 -6.85 -5.57
CA ASP A 112 6.75 -7.76 -6.70
C ASP A 112 8.14 -8.39 -6.60
N PRO A 113 8.25 -9.65 -6.13
CA PRO A 113 9.55 -10.26 -5.93
C PRO A 113 10.27 -10.55 -7.25
N GLU A 114 9.55 -10.72 -8.36
CA GLU A 114 10.15 -10.95 -9.68
C GLU A 114 10.79 -9.67 -10.20
N GLN A 115 10.10 -8.54 -10.04
CA GLN A 115 10.63 -7.24 -10.41
C GLN A 115 11.84 -6.86 -9.53
N ILE A 116 11.76 -7.07 -8.21
CA ILE A 116 12.89 -6.82 -7.30
C ILE A 116 14.10 -7.68 -7.65
N ALA A 117 13.91 -8.98 -7.92
CA ALA A 117 15.01 -9.86 -8.33
C ALA A 117 15.62 -9.42 -9.67
N SER A 118 14.79 -8.97 -10.62
CA SER A 118 15.23 -8.42 -11.90
C SER A 118 16.09 -7.16 -11.73
N ASP A 119 15.68 -6.23 -10.85
CA ASP A 119 16.43 -5.01 -10.58
C ASP A 119 17.73 -5.29 -9.82
N ALA A 120 17.72 -6.25 -8.90
CA ALA A 120 18.91 -6.71 -8.20
C ALA A 120 19.92 -7.38 -9.15
N ALA A 121 19.46 -8.25 -10.05
CA ALA A 121 20.31 -8.89 -11.07
C ALA A 121 20.91 -7.88 -12.07
N GLN A 122 20.21 -6.76 -12.31
CA GLN A 122 20.71 -5.62 -13.08
C GLN A 122 21.69 -4.74 -12.27
N GLY A 123 21.97 -5.08 -11.01
CA GLY A 123 22.93 -4.40 -10.16
C GLY A 123 22.43 -3.06 -9.62
N LEU A 124 21.12 -2.86 -9.46
CA LEU A 124 20.58 -1.63 -8.89
C LEU A 124 21.03 -1.49 -7.41
N PRO A 125 21.93 -0.54 -7.06
CA PRO A 125 22.54 -0.50 -5.73
C PRO A 125 21.53 -0.21 -4.61
N ALA A 126 20.40 0.42 -4.95
CA ALA A 126 19.35 0.75 -4.00
C ALA A 126 18.71 -0.49 -3.35
N ILE A 127 18.72 -1.65 -4.02
CA ILE A 127 18.06 -2.85 -3.49
C ILE A 127 18.69 -3.28 -2.16
N HIS A 128 20.02 -3.42 -2.10
CA HIS A 128 20.75 -3.80 -0.88
C HIS A 128 20.81 -2.69 0.18
N ALA A 129 20.44 -1.45 -0.19
CA ALA A 129 20.32 -0.35 0.77
C ALA A 129 18.92 -0.28 1.40
N ILE A 130 17.89 -0.76 0.70
CA ILE A 130 16.48 -0.71 1.12
C ILE A 130 16.06 -1.99 1.84
N PHE A 131 16.54 -3.14 1.38
CA PHE A 131 16.20 -4.45 1.92
C PHE A 131 17.41 -5.11 2.55
N THR A 132 17.21 -5.75 3.69
CA THR A 132 18.17 -6.69 4.25
C THR A 132 18.20 -7.98 3.44
N ASP A 133 19.32 -8.72 3.48
CA ASP A 133 19.43 -10.01 2.78
C ASP A 133 18.35 -11.00 3.22
N ALA A 134 17.95 -10.94 4.50
CA ALA A 134 16.86 -11.75 5.05
C ALA A 134 15.50 -11.43 4.40
N GLU A 135 15.20 -10.15 4.19
CA GLU A 135 13.97 -9.71 3.53
C GLU A 135 13.97 -10.08 2.05
N LEU A 136 15.12 -9.96 1.36
CA LEU A 136 15.27 -10.39 -0.02
C LEU A 136 15.05 -11.90 -0.17
N MET A 137 15.69 -12.71 0.68
CA MET A 137 15.48 -14.16 0.71
C MET A 137 14.01 -14.51 0.96
N GLN A 138 13.34 -13.82 1.88
CA GLN A 138 11.92 -14.04 2.15
C GLN A 138 11.04 -13.70 0.93
N LEU A 139 11.30 -12.57 0.27
CA LEU A 139 10.57 -12.15 -0.93
C LEU A 139 10.75 -13.16 -2.08
N MET A 140 11.96 -13.71 -2.25
CA MET A 140 12.22 -14.70 -3.28
C MET A 140 11.59 -16.06 -2.99
N GLY A 141 11.63 -16.51 -1.73
CA GLY A 141 10.92 -17.72 -1.32
C GLY A 141 9.41 -17.63 -1.60
N GLN A 142 8.82 -16.43 -1.51
CA GLN A 142 7.42 -16.19 -1.91
C GLN A 142 7.22 -16.33 -3.43
N ALA A 143 8.18 -15.88 -4.25
CA ALA A 143 8.12 -16.01 -5.70
C ALA A 143 8.18 -17.48 -6.16
N GLU A 144 9.06 -18.28 -5.55
CA GLU A 144 9.20 -19.70 -5.87
C GLU A 144 7.93 -20.48 -5.53
N VAL A 145 7.34 -20.23 -4.35
CA VAL A 145 6.08 -20.87 -3.93
C VAL A 145 4.92 -20.46 -4.85
N ALA A 146 4.87 -19.20 -5.29
CA ALA A 146 3.85 -18.73 -6.23
C ALA A 146 4.01 -19.33 -7.64
N GLY A 147 5.25 -19.52 -8.11
CA GLY A 147 5.56 -20.10 -9.42
C GLY A 147 5.40 -21.62 -9.49
N ALA A 148 5.65 -22.34 -8.40
CA ALA A 148 5.51 -23.80 -8.32
C ALA A 148 4.07 -24.30 -8.57
N GLY A 149 3.06 -23.45 -8.33
CA GLY A 149 1.65 -23.75 -8.66
C GLY A 149 1.28 -23.62 -10.15
N LEU A 150 2.14 -22.98 -10.96
CA LEU A 150 1.90 -22.68 -12.38
C LEU A 150 2.85 -23.42 -13.33
N GLY A 151 3.75 -24.27 -12.83
CA GLY A 151 4.70 -25.05 -13.65
C GLY A 151 5.79 -24.21 -14.33
N THR A 152 5.92 -22.94 -13.96
CA THR A 152 6.94 -22.01 -14.45
C THR A 152 7.97 -21.79 -13.36
N GLU A 153 9.14 -22.42 -13.52
CA GLU A 153 10.34 -22.11 -12.74
C GLU A 153 10.77 -20.66 -13.02
N SER A 154 10.78 -19.80 -12.00
CA SER A 154 11.09 -18.37 -12.17
C SER A 154 12.59 -18.17 -12.38
N ARG A 155 13.01 -18.04 -13.64
CA ARG A 155 14.41 -17.83 -14.06
C ARG A 155 15.10 -16.63 -13.38
N ALA A 156 14.34 -15.60 -12.99
CA ALA A 156 14.85 -14.42 -12.31
C ALA A 156 15.22 -14.70 -10.85
N ALA A 157 14.48 -15.58 -10.16
CA ALA A 157 14.81 -15.98 -8.79
C ALA A 157 16.14 -16.74 -8.75
N TYR A 158 16.34 -17.70 -9.65
CA TYR A 158 17.61 -18.44 -9.74
C TYR A 158 18.80 -17.54 -10.10
N ALA A 159 18.64 -16.58 -11.01
CA ALA A 159 19.72 -15.66 -11.37
C ALA A 159 20.19 -14.80 -10.19
N PHE A 160 19.31 -14.44 -9.26
CA PHE A 160 19.69 -13.75 -8.03
C PHE A 160 20.33 -14.70 -7.01
N LEU A 161 19.81 -15.91 -6.83
CA LEU A 161 20.44 -16.91 -5.94
C LEU A 161 21.87 -17.23 -6.39
N ASP A 162 22.09 -17.40 -7.70
CA ASP A 162 23.42 -17.59 -8.29
C ASP A 162 24.35 -16.38 -8.04
N ALA A 163 23.80 -15.16 -8.05
CA ALA A 163 24.55 -13.94 -7.77
C ALA A 163 24.89 -13.81 -6.26
N MET A 164 24.02 -14.30 -5.38
CA MET A 164 24.25 -14.35 -3.93
C MET A 164 25.24 -15.43 -3.53
N ASP A 165 25.18 -16.62 -4.12
CA ASP A 165 26.13 -17.71 -3.84
C ASP A 165 27.58 -17.35 -4.23
N ALA A 166 27.77 -16.32 -5.06
CA ALA A 166 29.08 -15.75 -5.38
C ALA A 166 29.67 -14.85 -4.26
N GLY A 167 28.97 -14.62 -3.16
CA GLY A 167 29.45 -13.83 -2.01
C GLY A 167 28.74 -14.21 -0.69
N GLU A 168 29.48 -14.89 0.19
CA GLU A 168 29.07 -15.48 1.48
C GLU A 168 27.89 -14.79 2.20
N VAL A 169 26.72 -15.43 2.21
CA VAL A 169 25.50 -14.93 2.89
C VAL A 169 25.24 -15.73 4.16
N GLU A 170 25.15 -15.05 5.30
CA GLU A 170 24.71 -15.67 6.55
C GLU A 170 23.17 -15.75 6.55
N ARG A 171 22.62 -16.98 6.52
CA ARG A 171 21.18 -17.23 6.52
C ARG A 171 20.53 -16.73 7.81
N ALA A 172 19.79 -15.63 7.73
CA ALA A 172 18.88 -15.22 8.79
C ALA A 172 17.61 -16.10 8.79
N ALA A 173 17.14 -16.48 9.97
CA ALA A 173 15.93 -17.30 10.14
C ALA A 173 14.68 -16.57 9.61
N PRO A 174 13.72 -17.28 9.01
CA PRO A 174 12.52 -16.68 8.43
C PRO A 174 11.70 -15.93 9.49
N ALA A 175 11.20 -14.74 9.13
CA ALA A 175 10.32 -13.96 9.99
C ALA A 175 9.05 -14.78 10.30
N ALA A 176 8.78 -14.95 11.60
CA ALA A 176 7.64 -15.73 12.07
C ALA A 176 6.31 -15.17 11.50
N PRO A 177 5.33 -16.04 11.17
CA PRO A 177 4.01 -15.58 10.73
C PRO A 177 3.41 -14.67 11.80
N ARG A 178 2.86 -13.51 11.37
CA ARG A 178 2.20 -12.56 12.27
C ARG A 178 1.08 -13.28 13.01
N ARG A 179 1.30 -13.59 14.30
CA ARG A 179 0.29 -14.18 15.19
C ARG A 179 -0.93 -13.25 15.20
N GLY A 180 -2.12 -13.81 15.00
CA GLY A 180 -3.35 -13.06 15.24
C GLY A 180 -3.34 -12.53 16.69
N TYR A 181 -3.50 -11.22 16.86
CA TYR A 181 -3.62 -10.65 18.19
C TYR A 181 -5.00 -11.01 18.75
N PRO A 182 -5.10 -11.67 19.91
CA PRO A 182 -6.38 -11.88 20.56
C PRO A 182 -6.95 -10.52 20.97
N LEU A 183 -8.19 -10.23 20.55
CA LEU A 183 -8.91 -9.06 21.00
C LEU A 183 -9.69 -9.46 22.27
N ALA A 184 -9.22 -9.01 23.43
CA ALA A 184 -9.90 -9.25 24.70
C ALA A 184 -10.99 -8.19 24.90
N ILE A 185 -12.24 -8.63 25.03
CA ILE A 185 -13.34 -7.79 25.49
C ILE A 185 -13.45 -8.03 26.99
N VAL A 186 -13.08 -7.02 27.78
CA VAL A 186 -13.16 -7.07 29.24
C VAL A 186 -14.41 -6.30 29.63
N LEU A 187 -15.32 -6.98 30.32
CA LEU A 187 -16.60 -6.45 30.79
C LEU A 187 -16.69 -6.74 32.27
N ASP A 188 -17.20 -5.79 33.04
CA ASP A 188 -17.67 -6.08 34.39
C ASP A 188 -19.04 -6.81 34.37
N HIS A 189 -19.57 -7.09 35.56
CA HIS A 189 -20.82 -7.84 35.69
C HIS A 189 -22.03 -7.11 35.10
N ASP A 190 -22.06 -5.78 35.24
CA ASP A 190 -23.18 -4.96 34.78
C ASP A 190 -23.07 -4.73 33.27
N GLU A 191 -21.85 -4.55 32.75
CA GLU A 191 -21.55 -4.43 31.32
C GLU A 191 -21.83 -5.73 30.54
N TYR A 192 -21.70 -6.91 31.16
CA TYR A 192 -21.97 -8.19 30.51
C TYR A 192 -23.41 -8.31 30.02
N ALA A 193 -24.38 -7.87 30.84
CA ALA A 193 -25.79 -7.92 30.47
C ALA A 193 -26.09 -7.00 29.27
N THR A 194 -25.54 -5.78 29.29
CA THR A 194 -25.65 -4.83 28.18
C THR A 194 -25.00 -5.37 26.90
N TRP A 195 -23.84 -6.01 27.02
CA TRP A 195 -23.16 -6.64 25.89
C TRP A 195 -23.97 -7.78 25.27
N VAL A 196 -24.55 -8.67 26.10
CA VAL A 196 -25.39 -9.76 25.60
C VAL A 196 -26.63 -9.22 24.88
N ALA A 197 -27.29 -8.20 25.42
CA ALA A 197 -28.45 -7.58 24.78
C ALA A 197 -28.08 -6.94 23.43
N ALA A 198 -26.96 -6.22 23.36
CA ALA A 198 -26.47 -5.63 22.12
C ALA A 198 -26.16 -6.70 21.05
N LYS A 199 -25.62 -7.86 21.45
CA LYS A 199 -25.38 -9.00 20.55
C LYS A 199 -26.66 -9.62 20.02
N GLU A 200 -27.69 -9.73 20.85
CA GLU A 200 -29.01 -10.24 20.45
C GLU A 200 -29.69 -9.29 19.47
N GLU A 201 -29.61 -7.98 19.71
CA GLU A 201 -30.19 -6.95 18.83
C GLU A 201 -29.59 -6.97 17.42
N ILE A 202 -28.27 -7.15 17.30
CA ILE A 202 -27.58 -7.26 16.00
C ILE A 202 -27.59 -8.69 15.43
N GLY A 203 -28.08 -9.68 16.18
CA GLY A 203 -28.17 -11.08 15.75
C GLY A 203 -26.81 -11.81 15.61
N VAL A 204 -25.76 -11.36 16.30
CA VAL A 204 -24.40 -11.92 16.16
C VAL A 204 -23.93 -12.53 17.48
N LYS A 205 -23.70 -13.85 17.50
CA LYS A 205 -23.28 -14.58 18.72
C LYS A 205 -21.79 -14.41 19.05
N ASP A 206 -20.94 -14.39 18.03
CA ASP A 206 -19.49 -14.28 18.17
C ASP A 206 -19.10 -12.86 18.62
N ASP A 207 -18.38 -12.78 19.74
CA ASP A 207 -18.05 -11.50 20.39
C ASP A 207 -17.20 -10.58 19.51
N LYS A 208 -16.28 -11.15 18.72
CA LYS A 208 -15.44 -10.38 17.80
C LYS A 208 -16.26 -9.82 16.65
N GLN A 209 -17.14 -10.63 16.05
CA GLN A 209 -18.02 -10.17 14.98
C GLN A 209 -19.05 -9.16 15.49
N ALA A 210 -19.57 -9.34 16.70
CA ALA A 210 -20.48 -8.40 17.33
C ALA A 210 -19.82 -7.03 17.56
N LEU A 211 -18.59 -7.01 18.10
CA LEU A 211 -17.85 -5.77 18.28
C LEU A 211 -17.59 -5.07 16.94
N LEU A 212 -17.17 -5.84 15.93
CA LEU A 212 -16.93 -5.31 14.59
C LEU A 212 -18.22 -4.77 13.93
N ALA A 213 -19.38 -5.39 14.19
CA ALA A 213 -20.66 -4.92 13.69
C ALA A 213 -21.08 -3.62 14.38
N LEU A 214 -20.98 -3.55 15.71
CA LEU A 214 -21.30 -2.34 16.48
C LEU A 214 -20.40 -1.16 16.09
N LEU A 215 -19.10 -1.38 15.89
CA LEU A 215 -18.16 -0.36 15.42
C LEU A 215 -18.49 0.18 14.01
N ARG A 216 -19.34 -0.51 13.23
CA ARG A 216 -19.80 -0.05 11.91
C ARG A 216 -21.13 0.69 11.96
N MET A 217 -21.83 0.68 13.10
CA MET A 217 -23.14 1.32 13.29
C MET A 217 -23.06 2.73 13.88
N VAL A 218 -21.87 3.16 14.31
CA VAL A 218 -21.55 4.50 14.84
C VAL A 218 -20.90 5.35 13.76
#